data_AF-A0A7S1DZ10-F1
#
_entry.id   AF-A0A7S1DZ10-F1
#
_cell.length_a   1.000
_cell.length_b   1.000
_cell.length_c   1.000
_cell.angle_alpha   90.00
_cell.angle_beta   90.00
_cell.angle_gamma   90.00
#
_symmetry.space_group_name_H-M   'P 1'
#
loop_
_entity.id
_entity.type
_entity.pdbx_description
1 polymer ?
#
loop_
_entity_poly.entity_id
_entity_poly.type
_entity_poly.pdbx_seq_one_letter_code
_entity_poly.pdbx_strand_id
1 'polypeptide(L)'
;TMKREKVFSIVKGFRGRAKNCFRIAHQAAEKALQNQYYSRKLIKRDMRSLWITRINAAAREHGLKYCDLIHGLNLAQIDMNRKVLSELAVTEPASFAAVVDKAKGALMAKHAAEMAQKGLNAVRQQ
;
A
#
# COMPACT_ATOMS: atom_id res chain seq x y z
N THR A 1 -31.66 -16.53 -17.23
CA THR A 1 -31.90 -15.09 -17.48
C THR A 1 -32.19 -14.40 -16.17
N MET A 2 -31.60 -13.23 -15.89
CA MET A 2 -31.86 -12.53 -14.62
C MET A 2 -33.33 -12.14 -14.48
N LYS A 3 -33.90 -12.31 -13.28
CA LYS A 3 -35.27 -11.87 -12.99
C LYS A 3 -35.35 -10.34 -13.12
N ARG A 4 -36.42 -9.83 -13.73
CA ARG A 4 -36.63 -8.40 -14.02
C ARG A 4 -36.45 -7.51 -12.79
N GLU A 5 -37.04 -7.91 -11.67
CA GLU A 5 -36.96 -7.19 -10.39
C GLU A 5 -35.52 -7.06 -9.87
N LYS A 6 -34.72 -8.14 -9.98
CA LYS A 6 -33.30 -8.14 -9.56
C LYS A 6 -32.45 -7.20 -10.41
N VAL A 7 -32.74 -7.11 -11.71
CA VAL A 7 -32.04 -6.15 -12.58
C VAL A 7 -32.36 -4.73 -12.13
N PHE A 8 -33.64 -4.40 -11.90
CA PHE A 8 -34.04 -3.07 -11.44
C PHE A 8 -33.53 -2.72 -10.04
N SER A 9 -33.33 -3.69 -9.15
CA SER A 9 -32.69 -3.44 -7.85
C SER A 9 -31.22 -3.04 -8.00
N ILE A 10 -30.49 -3.65 -8.95
CA ILE A 10 -29.07 -3.35 -9.20
C ILE A 10 -28.89 -1.99 -9.87
N VAL A 11 -29.73 -1.67 -10.86
CA VAL A 11 -29.62 -0.40 -11.62
C VAL A 11 -30.31 0.79 -10.94
N LYS A 12 -30.80 0.62 -9.70
CA LYS A 12 -31.43 1.70 -8.95
C LYS A 12 -30.42 2.83 -8.75
N GLY A 13 -30.70 4.00 -9.34
CA GLY A 13 -29.79 5.16 -9.33
C GLY A 13 -28.98 5.36 -10.60
N PHE A 14 -29.08 4.46 -11.60
CA PHE A 14 -28.40 4.63 -12.88
C PHE A 14 -29.02 5.80 -13.67
N ARG A 15 -28.21 6.47 -14.49
CA ARG A 15 -28.63 7.66 -15.24
C ARG A 15 -29.45 7.29 -16.48
N GLY A 16 -30.46 8.11 -16.79
CA GLY A 16 -31.22 8.02 -18.04
C GLY A 16 -32.05 6.74 -18.18
N ARG A 17 -32.09 6.16 -19.39
CA ARG A 17 -32.90 4.98 -19.71
C ARG A 17 -32.38 3.68 -19.09
N ALA A 18 -31.14 3.66 -18.59
CA ALA A 18 -30.53 2.48 -17.98
C ALA A 18 -31.19 2.03 -16.67
N LYS A 19 -31.97 2.90 -16.02
CA LYS A 19 -32.78 2.54 -14.83
C LYS A 19 -34.23 2.16 -15.14
N ASN A 20 -34.73 2.45 -16.35
CA ASN A 20 -36.16 2.31 -16.69
C ASN A 20 -36.41 1.21 -17.74
N CYS A 21 -35.58 1.13 -18.79
CA CYS A 21 -35.79 0.22 -19.90
C CYS A 21 -35.04 -1.10 -19.65
N PHE A 22 -35.78 -2.22 -19.53
CA PHE A 22 -35.21 -3.52 -19.12
C PHE A 22 -34.03 -3.98 -19.99
N ARG A 23 -34.12 -3.84 -21.32
CA ARG A 23 -33.03 -4.24 -22.24
C ARG A 23 -31.72 -3.51 -21.97
N ILE A 24 -31.79 -2.19 -21.72
CA ILE A 24 -30.62 -1.36 -21.43
C ILE A 24 -30.14 -1.62 -19.99
N ALA A 25 -31.08 -1.76 -19.06
CA ALA A 25 -30.80 -2.06 -17.65
C ALA A 25 -30.05 -3.38 -17.49
N HIS A 26 -30.43 -4.43 -18.24
CA HIS A 26 -29.76 -5.73 -18.20
C HIS A 26 -28.27 -5.61 -18.60
N GLN A 27 -27.99 -4.99 -19.74
CA GLN A 27 -26.63 -4.78 -20.22
C GLN A 27 -25.79 -3.93 -19.24
N ALA A 28 -26.41 -2.89 -18.66
CA ALA A 28 -25.75 -2.04 -17.67
C ALA A 28 -25.47 -2.80 -16.36
N ALA A 29 -26.40 -3.64 -15.90
CA ALA A 29 -26.25 -4.47 -14.71
C ALA A 29 -25.11 -5.49 -14.87
N GLU A 30 -25.04 -6.17 -16.03
CA GLU A 30 -23.95 -7.11 -16.33
C GLU A 30 -22.58 -6.43 -16.27
N LYS A 31 -22.44 -5.27 -16.94
CA LYS A 31 -21.20 -4.49 -16.91
C LYS A 31 -20.86 -4.01 -15.49
N ALA A 32 -21.86 -3.58 -14.72
CA ALA A 32 -21.64 -3.15 -13.33
C ALA A 32 -21.14 -4.29 -12.44
N LEU A 33 -21.68 -5.50 -12.59
CA LEU A 33 -21.24 -6.68 -11.85
C LEU A 33 -19.81 -7.12 -12.23
N GLN A 34 -19.48 -7.07 -13.53
CA GLN A 34 -18.12 -7.32 -14.00
C GLN A 34 -17.12 -6.31 -13.41
N ASN A 35 -17.47 -5.02 -13.45
CA ASN A 35 -16.67 -3.97 -12.83
C ASN A 35 -16.54 -4.18 -11.32
N GLN A 36 -17.61 -4.53 -10.61
CA GLN A 36 -17.57 -4.81 -9.18
C GLN A 36 -16.57 -5.92 -8.85
N TYR A 37 -16.55 -7.00 -9.62
CA TYR A 37 -15.59 -8.10 -9.44
C TYR A 37 -14.15 -7.61 -9.62
N TYR A 38 -13.88 -6.87 -10.70
CA TYR A 38 -12.56 -6.31 -10.98
C TYR A 38 -12.13 -5.29 -9.90
N SER A 39 -13.00 -4.34 -9.55
CA SER A 39 -12.73 -3.30 -8.56
C SER A 39 -12.41 -3.86 -7.18
N ARG A 40 -13.02 -4.98 -6.74
CA ARG A 40 -12.65 -5.65 -5.48
C ARG A 40 -11.18 -6.09 -5.44
N LYS A 41 -10.62 -6.50 -6.58
CA LYS A 41 -9.19 -6.82 -6.70
C LYS A 41 -8.36 -5.54 -6.77
N LEU A 42 -8.82 -4.54 -7.52
CA LEU A 42 -8.12 -3.27 -7.73
C LEU A 42 -7.95 -2.46 -6.44
N ILE A 43 -8.99 -2.37 -5.61
CA ILE A 43 -8.96 -1.62 -4.33
C ILE A 43 -7.79 -2.08 -3.44
N LYS A 44 -7.46 -3.38 -3.42
CA LYS A 44 -6.32 -3.88 -2.64
C LYS A 44 -4.98 -3.31 -3.11
N ARG A 45 -4.82 -3.15 -4.43
CA ARG A 45 -3.64 -2.54 -5.04
C ARG A 45 -3.61 -1.03 -4.78
N ASP A 46 -4.73 -0.36 -5.02
CA ASP A 46 -4.82 1.09 -4.90
C ASP A 46 -4.61 1.55 -3.45
N MET A 47 -5.16 0.83 -2.47
CA MET A 47 -4.92 1.08 -1.05
C MET A 47 -3.45 0.87 -0.67
N ARG A 48 -2.80 -0.17 -1.20
CA ARG A 48 -1.36 -0.39 -0.97
C ARG A 48 -0.53 0.75 -1.54
N SER A 49 -0.85 1.22 -2.75
CA SER A 49 -0.19 2.38 -3.37
C SER A 49 -0.37 3.63 -2.51
N LEU A 50 -1.58 3.89 -2.02
CA LEU A 50 -1.86 5.02 -1.14
C LEU A 50 -1.04 4.96 0.16
N TRP A 51 -0.97 3.80 0.82
CA TRP A 51 -0.18 3.64 2.04
C TRP A 51 1.31 3.91 1.78
N ILE A 52 1.85 3.42 0.67
CA ILE A 52 3.24 3.67 0.28
C ILE A 52 3.47 5.16 0.06
N THR A 53 2.57 5.85 -0.65
CA THR A 53 2.69 7.29 -0.87
C THR A 53 2.69 8.08 0.44
N ARG A 54 1.81 7.74 1.38
CA ARG A 54 1.76 8.36 2.71
C ARG A 54 3.04 8.13 3.51
N ILE A 55 3.51 6.87 3.58
CA ILE A 55 4.75 6.52 4.29
C ILE A 55 5.95 7.21 3.64
N ASN A 56 5.99 7.30 2.30
CA ASN A 56 7.09 7.97 1.61
C ASN A 56 7.14 9.47 1.92
N ALA A 57 5.99 10.14 2.02
CA ALA A 57 5.94 11.54 2.44
C ALA A 57 6.50 11.71 3.86
N ALA A 58 5.97 10.95 4.83
CA ALA A 58 6.43 11.02 6.21
C ALA A 58 7.90 10.62 6.39
N ALA A 59 8.37 9.57 5.71
CA ALA A 59 9.76 9.14 5.77
C ALA A 59 10.72 10.23 5.26
N ARG A 60 10.32 10.98 4.23
CA ARG A 60 11.12 12.08 3.67
C ARG A 60 11.28 13.23 4.65
N GLU A 61 10.26 13.54 5.46
CA GLU A 61 10.36 14.54 6.52
C GLU A 61 11.44 14.17 7.55
N HIS A 62 11.66 12.87 7.78
CA HIS A 62 12.74 12.35 8.63
C HIS A 62 14.05 12.04 7.89
N GLY A 63 14.17 12.44 6.62
CA GLY A 63 15.40 12.28 5.82
C GLY A 63 15.67 10.86 5.31
N LEU A 64 14.68 9.96 5.30
CA LEU A 64 14.79 8.61 4.75
C LEU A 64 13.91 8.40 3.52
N LYS A 65 14.35 7.52 2.62
CA LYS A 65 13.50 7.04 1.53
C LYS A 65 12.69 5.83 2.00
N TYR A 66 11.52 5.62 1.41
CA TYR A 66 10.66 4.48 1.73
C TYR A 66 11.40 3.12 1.64
N CYS A 67 12.20 2.89 0.59
CA CYS A 67 12.93 1.64 0.42
C CYS A 67 13.90 1.38 1.59
N ASP A 68 14.63 2.42 1.99
CA ASP A 68 15.59 2.35 3.09
C ASP A 68 14.87 2.11 4.42
N LEU A 69 13.74 2.81 4.66
CA LEU A 69 12.92 2.60 5.85
C LEU A 69 12.44 1.15 5.98
N ILE A 70 11.86 0.57 4.92
CA ILE A 70 11.37 -0.81 4.94
C ILE A 70 12.53 -1.80 5.11
N HIS A 71 13.66 -1.54 4.46
CA HIS A 71 14.86 -2.36 4.63
C HIS A 71 15.37 -2.32 6.08
N GLY A 72 15.46 -1.13 6.68
CA GLY A 72 15.85 -0.94 8.08
C GLY A 72 14.91 -1.63 9.06
N LEU A 73 13.60 -1.58 8.83
CA LEU A 73 12.61 -2.29 9.67
C LEU A 73 12.75 -3.81 9.60
N ASN A 74 13.00 -4.37 8.41
CA ASN A 74 13.24 -5.80 8.24
C ASN A 74 14.54 -6.23 8.96
N LEU A 75 15.61 -5.43 8.89
CA LEU A 75 16.85 -5.68 9.62
C LEU A 75 16.65 -5.64 11.13
N ALA A 76 15.83 -4.69 11.60
CA ALA A 76 15.47 -4.57 13.01
C ALA A 76 14.50 -5.68 13.49
N GLN A 77 14.09 -6.61 12.61
CA GLN A 77 13.10 -7.66 12.89
C GLN A 77 11.74 -7.12 13.36
N ILE A 78 11.35 -5.95 12.84
CA ILE A 78 10.07 -5.31 13.16
C ILE A 78 9.09 -5.56 12.02
N ASP A 79 8.25 -6.59 12.17
CA ASP A 79 7.20 -6.92 11.21
C ASP A 79 5.98 -6.00 11.35
N MET A 80 6.00 -4.89 10.60
CA MET A 80 4.88 -3.95 10.53
C MET A 80 4.22 -3.92 9.15
N ASN A 81 2.89 -3.98 9.17
CA ASN A 81 2.08 -3.82 7.98
C ASN A 81 2.00 -2.36 7.54
N ARG A 82 1.98 -2.14 6.22
CA ARG A 82 1.93 -0.81 5.58
C ARG A 82 0.68 -0.02 5.94
N LYS A 83 -0.45 -0.70 6.17
CA LYS A 83 -1.68 -0.06 6.66
C LYS A 83 -1.43 0.63 8.00
N VAL A 84 -0.91 -0.12 8.98
CA VAL A 84 -0.64 0.37 10.34
C VAL A 84 0.44 1.45 10.31
N LEU A 85 1.51 1.23 9.54
CA LEU A 85 2.59 2.21 9.41
C LEU A 85 2.11 3.53 8.79
N SER A 86 1.22 3.48 7.79
CA SER A 86 0.63 4.67 7.18
C SER A 86 -0.36 5.39 8.09
N GLU A 87 -1.05 4.65 8.98
CA GLU A 87 -1.95 5.24 9.96
C GLU A 87 -1.15 5.95 11.04
N LEU A 88 -0.12 5.27 11.58
CA LEU A 88 0.80 5.82 12.58
C LEU A 88 1.46 7.11 12.09
N ALA A 89 1.87 7.15 10.82
CA ALA A 89 2.45 8.34 10.21
C ALA A 89 1.48 9.55 10.18
N VAL A 90 0.17 9.32 10.16
CA VAL A 90 -0.85 10.37 10.11
C VAL A 90 -1.33 10.75 11.51
N THR A 91 -1.59 9.77 12.38
CA THR A 91 -2.20 10.00 13.68
C THR A 91 -1.17 10.38 14.75
N GLU A 92 0.00 9.75 14.75
CA GLU A 92 0.98 9.84 15.84
C GLU A 92 2.41 10.08 15.31
N PRO A 93 2.75 11.31 14.88
CA PRO A 93 4.05 11.63 14.28
C PRO A 93 5.23 11.31 15.19
N ALA A 94 5.09 11.53 16.51
CA ALA A 94 6.15 11.22 17.48
C ALA A 94 6.47 9.72 17.54
N SER A 95 5.43 8.87 17.51
CA SER A 95 5.62 7.42 17.50
C SER A 95 6.24 6.95 16.18
N PHE A 96 5.84 7.57 15.05
CA PHE A 96 6.46 7.28 13.75
C PHE A 96 7.94 7.66 13.73
N ALA A 97 8.32 8.80 14.32
CA ALA A 97 9.71 9.22 14.43
C ALA A 97 10.59 8.25 15.24
N ALA A 98 10.05 7.60 16.28
CA ALA A 98 10.78 6.56 17.01
C ALA A 98 11.00 5.29 16.17
N VAL A 99 10.05 4.95 15.29
CA VAL A 99 10.15 3.80 14.37
C VAL A 99 11.18 4.07 13.28
N VAL A 100 11.00 5.19 12.58
CA VAL A 100 12.05 6.15 12.23
C VAL A 100 13.50 5.78 12.57
N ASP A 101 13.87 6.17 13.78
CA ASP A 101 15.21 6.09 14.33
C ASP A 101 15.69 4.66 14.56
N LYS A 102 14.79 3.73 14.96
CA LYS A 102 15.12 2.30 15.03
C LYS A 102 15.55 1.75 13.68
N ALA A 103 14.84 2.11 12.61
CA ALA A 103 15.20 1.69 11.26
C ALA A 103 16.55 2.29 10.82
N LYS A 104 16.81 3.57 11.12
CA LYS A 104 18.12 4.21 10.87
C LYS A 104 19.25 3.49 11.59
N GLY A 105 19.08 3.17 12.87
CA GLY A 105 20.08 2.45 13.66
C GLY A 105 20.45 1.09 13.06
N ALA A 106 19.46 0.32 12.62
CA ALA A 106 19.69 -0.97 11.96
C ALA A 106 20.42 -0.83 10.61
N LEU A 107 20.10 0.19 9.82
CA LEU A 107 20.81 0.48 8.57
C LEU A 107 22.28 0.84 8.82
N MET A 108 22.54 1.71 9.79
CA MET A 108 23.91 2.09 10.16
C MET A 108 24.72 0.88 10.62
N ALA A 109 24.12 -0.01 11.42
CA ALA A 109 24.76 -1.25 11.88
C ALA A 109 25.13 -2.17 10.69
N LYS A 110 24.25 -2.31 9.70
CA LYS A 110 24.53 -3.08 8.48
C LYS A 110 25.68 -2.46 7.68
N HIS A 111 25.67 -1.15 7.47
CA HIS A 111 26.73 -0.47 6.73
C HIS A 111 28.08 -0.58 7.45
N ALA A 112 28.10 -0.46 8.78
CA ALA A 112 29.31 -0.68 9.57
C ALA A 112 29.86 -2.11 9.38
N ALA A 113 28.99 -3.13 9.41
CA ALA A 113 29.37 -4.52 9.17
C ALA A 113 29.92 -4.75 7.74
N GLU A 114 29.30 -4.16 6.72
CA GLU A 114 29.76 -4.24 5.32
C GLU A 114 31.14 -3.60 5.14
N MET A 115 31.39 -2.46 5.79
CA MET A 115 32.68 -1.77 5.73
C MET A 115 33.78 -2.58 6.44
N ALA A 116 33.48 -3.20 7.58
CA ALA A 116 34.41 -4.08 8.28
C ALA A 116 34.78 -5.32 7.43
N GLN A 117 33.80 -5.95 6.77
CA GLN A 117 34.02 -7.13 5.94
C GLN A 117 34.89 -6.82 4.70
N LYS A 118 34.70 -5.64 4.09
CA LYS A 118 35.53 -5.18 2.97
C LYS A 118 36.97 -4.95 3.39
N GLY A 119 37.19 -4.33 4.56
CA GLY A 119 38.53 -4.13 5.10
C GLY A 119 39.28 -5.44 5.34
N LEU A 120 38.60 -6.43 5.92
CA LEU A 120 39.18 -7.76 6.15
C LEU A 120 39.54 -8.48 4.85
N ASN A 121 38.67 -8.38 3.84
CA ASN A 121 38.89 -9.02 2.53
C ASN A 121 40.02 -8.33 1.74
N ALA A 122 40.18 -7.02 1.87
CA ALA A 122 41.27 -6.28 1.23
C ALA A 122 42.64 -6.66 1.81
N VAL A 123 42.74 -6.84 3.14
CA VAL A 123 43.96 -7.33 3.81
C VAL A 123 44.28 -8.78 3.41
N ARG A 124 43.25 -9.59 3.11
CA ARG A 124 43.42 -11.00 2.70
C ARG A 124 43.83 -11.19 1.24
N GLN A 125 43.76 -10.13 0.43
CA GLN A 125 44.15 -10.12 -1.00
C GLN A 125 45.53 -9.51 -1.25
N GLN A 126 46.22 -9.05 -0.20
CA GLN A 126 47.62 -8.62 -0.21
C GLN A 126 48.51 -9.75 0.32
#